data_AF-A0A7J7IJG8-F1
#
_entry.id   AF-A0A7J7IJG8-F1
#
_cell.length_a   1.000
_cell.length_b   1.000
_cell.length_c   1.000
_cell.angle_alpha   90.00
_cell.angle_beta   90.00
_cell.angle_gamma   90.00
#
_symmetry.space_group_name_H-M   'P 1'
#
loop_
_entity.id
_entity.type
_entity.pdbx_description
1 polymer ?
#
loop_
_entity_poly.entity_id
_entity_poly.type
_entity_poly.pdbx_seq_one_letter_code
_entity_poly.pdbx_strand_id
1 'polypeptide(L)'
;MSDAYGYTLEQLMELAGLAVALATARECPNRCENVVAVCGPGNNGGDGLVAARHLRLFGYEHVQAIYPRPGGSNHFQRLVKQAQVHGVQFVDQAAFGRTIQDADVLIDAIFGFSFRAERPIREPYASLIRHMNESSRAHTVIAVDVPSGWDVEHGPPPAAQTSDECRRLFSHHDGGSPMGCQKRIQLFGRMCGYP
;
A
#
# COMPACT_ATOMS: atom_id res chain seq x y z
N MET A 1 -16.08 -10.13 -4.61
CA MET A 1 -15.41 -11.41 -4.89
C MET A 1 -16.50 -12.39 -5.28
N SER A 2 -16.28 -13.22 -6.29
CA SER A 2 -17.32 -14.17 -6.74
C SER A 2 -17.32 -15.40 -5.85
N ASP A 3 -18.46 -15.73 -5.26
CA ASP A 3 -18.66 -16.95 -4.45
C ASP A 3 -18.42 -18.25 -5.25
N ALA A 4 -18.39 -18.15 -6.58
CA ALA A 4 -18.22 -19.27 -7.50
C ALA A 4 -16.94 -20.10 -7.27
N TYR A 5 -15.90 -19.50 -6.70
CA TYR A 5 -14.61 -20.18 -6.47
C TYR A 5 -14.35 -20.54 -5.00
N GLY A 6 -15.25 -20.17 -4.08
CA GLY A 6 -15.17 -20.56 -2.67
C GLY A 6 -13.99 -19.98 -1.87
N TYR A 7 -13.23 -19.02 -2.41
CA TYR A 7 -12.15 -18.37 -1.68
C TYR A 7 -12.69 -17.41 -0.62
N THR A 8 -12.10 -17.44 0.57
CA THR A 8 -12.39 -16.44 1.59
C THR A 8 -11.62 -15.14 1.34
N LEU A 9 -12.13 -14.04 1.89
CA LEU A 9 -11.44 -12.75 1.86
C LEU A 9 -10.05 -12.86 2.48
N GLU A 10 -9.93 -13.57 3.60
CA GLU A 10 -8.68 -13.73 4.32
C GLU A 10 -7.62 -14.47 3.50
N GLN A 11 -8.01 -15.53 2.78
CA GLN A 11 -7.08 -16.26 1.91
C GLN A 11 -6.53 -15.37 0.79
N LEU A 12 -7.40 -14.62 0.13
CA LEU A 12 -7.01 -13.73 -0.96
C LEU A 12 -6.18 -12.54 -0.46
N MET A 13 -6.48 -12.04 0.73
CA MET A 13 -5.71 -10.97 1.39
C MET A 13 -4.31 -11.46 1.79
N GLU A 14 -4.20 -12.68 2.31
CA GLU A 14 -2.91 -13.27 2.67
C GLU A 14 -1.98 -13.38 1.46
N LEU A 15 -2.51 -13.89 0.34
CA LEU A 15 -1.76 -14.02 -0.91
C LEU A 15 -1.40 -12.67 -1.51
N ALA A 16 -2.32 -11.70 -1.46
CA ALA A 16 -2.08 -10.36 -1.99
C ALA A 16 -0.99 -9.61 -1.21
N GLY A 17 -1.09 -9.59 0.12
CA GLY A 17 -0.06 -8.95 0.95
C GLY A 17 1.30 -9.64 0.84
N LEU A 18 1.34 -10.97 0.70
CA LEU A 18 2.58 -11.69 0.39
C LEU A 18 3.17 -11.23 -0.96
N ALA A 19 2.35 -11.09 -2.00
CA ALA A 19 2.81 -10.61 -3.30
C ALA A 19 3.39 -9.18 -3.22
N VAL A 20 2.76 -8.30 -2.42
CA VAL A 20 3.28 -6.95 -2.14
C VAL A 20 4.64 -7.04 -1.45
N ALA A 21 4.77 -7.84 -0.39
CA ALA A 21 6.04 -7.99 0.32
C ALA A 21 7.17 -8.54 -0.59
N LEU A 22 6.84 -9.48 -1.47
CA LEU A 22 7.80 -10.01 -2.46
C LEU A 22 8.22 -8.95 -3.48
N ALA A 23 7.28 -8.13 -3.96
CA ALA A 23 7.59 -7.01 -4.85
C ALA A 23 8.48 -5.98 -4.14
N THR A 24 8.15 -5.61 -2.90
CA THR A 24 8.99 -4.74 -2.06
C THR A 24 10.40 -5.31 -1.90
N ALA A 25 10.53 -6.59 -1.58
CA ALA A 25 11.84 -7.22 -1.40
C ALA A 25 12.69 -7.28 -2.68
N ARG A 26 12.04 -7.36 -3.85
CA ARG A 26 12.71 -7.38 -5.16
C ARG A 26 13.21 -6.00 -5.58
N GLU A 27 12.41 -4.95 -5.38
CA GLU A 27 12.74 -3.59 -5.81
C GLU A 27 13.68 -2.87 -4.86
N CYS A 28 13.73 -3.33 -3.61
CA CYS A 28 14.58 -2.78 -2.57
C CYS A 28 15.56 -3.84 -2.05
N PRO A 29 16.44 -4.39 -2.93
CA PRO A 29 17.44 -5.36 -2.55
C PRO A 29 18.56 -4.66 -1.77
N ASN A 30 19.10 -5.34 -0.75
CA ASN A 30 19.99 -4.78 0.28
C ASN A 30 19.23 -3.91 1.28
N ARG A 31 18.82 -4.53 2.40
CA ARG A 31 18.16 -3.98 3.60
C ARG A 31 17.88 -2.47 3.52
N CYS A 32 16.82 -2.07 2.79
CA CYS A 32 16.17 -0.79 3.08
C CYS A 32 15.82 -0.81 4.55
N GLU A 33 16.40 0.11 5.30
CA GLU A 33 16.40 0.01 6.75
C GLU A 33 14.99 0.27 7.25
N ASN A 34 14.31 1.29 6.69
CA ASN A 34 13.01 1.76 7.14
C ASN A 34 11.90 1.56 6.09
N VAL A 35 11.03 0.57 6.34
CA VAL A 35 9.81 0.34 5.54
C VAL A 35 8.58 0.77 6.32
N VAL A 36 7.72 1.57 5.69
CA VAL A 36 6.48 2.07 6.31
C VAL A 36 5.28 1.68 5.44
N ALA A 37 4.38 0.87 5.99
CA ALA A 37 3.09 0.59 5.38
C ALA A 37 2.05 1.63 5.83
N VAL A 38 1.46 2.36 4.89
CA VAL A 38 0.39 3.33 5.16
C VAL A 38 -0.95 2.68 4.82
N CYS A 39 -1.67 2.24 5.84
CA CYS A 39 -2.84 1.39 5.70
C CYS A 39 -4.15 2.19 5.80
N GLY A 40 -5.05 1.97 4.85
CA GLY A 40 -6.40 2.50 4.87
C GLY A 40 -7.41 1.58 5.58
N PRO A 41 -8.67 2.00 5.73
CA PRO A 41 -9.63 1.33 6.62
C PRO A 41 -10.24 0.05 6.05
N GLY A 42 -9.97 -0.27 4.77
CA GLY A 42 -10.58 -1.37 4.04
C GLY A 42 -9.60 -2.48 3.66
N ASN A 43 -9.95 -3.23 2.62
CA ASN A 43 -9.18 -4.40 2.19
C ASN A 43 -7.75 -4.05 1.77
N ASN A 44 -7.53 -2.88 1.15
CA ASN A 44 -6.19 -2.46 0.75
C ASN A 44 -5.27 -2.30 1.97
N GLY A 45 -5.78 -1.71 3.06
CA GLY A 45 -5.02 -1.60 4.30
C GLY A 45 -4.75 -2.96 4.95
N GLY A 46 -5.68 -3.91 4.81
CA GLY A 46 -5.46 -5.30 5.19
C GLY A 46 -4.28 -5.94 4.44
N ASP A 47 -4.20 -5.73 3.11
CA ASP A 47 -3.07 -6.17 2.29
C ASP A 47 -1.75 -5.55 2.78
N GLY A 48 -1.75 -4.25 3.11
CA GLY A 48 -0.60 -3.56 3.69
C GLY A 48 -0.14 -4.12 5.03
N LEU A 49 -1.08 -4.49 5.91
CA LEU A 49 -0.76 -5.14 7.19
C LEU A 49 -0.14 -6.53 7.00
N VAL A 50 -0.66 -7.31 6.05
CA VAL A 50 -0.09 -8.61 5.70
C VAL A 50 1.31 -8.44 5.09
N ALA A 51 1.48 -7.47 4.18
CA ALA A 51 2.77 -7.16 3.59
C ALA A 51 3.82 -6.77 4.64
N ALA A 52 3.46 -5.89 5.58
CA ALA A 52 4.34 -5.49 6.68
C ALA A 52 4.77 -6.70 7.54
N ARG A 53 3.85 -7.62 7.85
CA ARG A 53 4.19 -8.86 8.57
C ARG A 53 5.16 -9.73 7.77
N HIS A 54 4.92 -9.94 6.48
CA HIS A 54 5.82 -10.76 5.65
C HIS A 54 7.20 -10.13 5.51
N LEU A 55 7.30 -8.81 5.43
CA LEU A 55 8.60 -8.13 5.40
C LEU A 55 9.41 -8.36 6.68
N ARG A 56 8.77 -8.36 7.86
CA ARG A 56 9.44 -8.80 9.10
C ARG A 56 9.95 -10.24 9.00
N LEU A 57 9.15 -11.15 8.45
CA LEU A 57 9.57 -12.54 8.21
C LEU A 57 10.70 -12.67 7.18
N PHE A 58 10.81 -11.72 6.24
CA PHE A 58 11.90 -11.65 5.27
C PHE A 58 13.19 -11.03 5.84
N GLY A 59 13.18 -10.60 7.10
CA GLY A 59 14.36 -10.05 7.79
C GLY A 59 14.53 -8.54 7.69
N TYR A 60 13.49 -7.79 7.31
CA TYR A 60 13.48 -6.34 7.43
C TYR A 60 13.34 -5.95 8.90
N GLU A 61 14.31 -5.22 9.45
CA GLU A 61 14.36 -4.94 10.88
C GLU A 61 13.46 -3.78 11.32
N HIS A 62 13.38 -2.71 10.53
CA HIS A 62 12.53 -1.56 10.85
C HIS A 62 11.32 -1.50 9.91
N VAL A 63 10.28 -2.25 10.27
CA VAL A 63 8.97 -2.22 9.59
C VAL A 63 7.94 -1.56 10.49
N GLN A 64 7.35 -0.48 9.99
CA GLN A 64 6.34 0.32 10.68
C GLN A 64 5.01 0.30 9.93
N ALA A 65 3.91 0.45 10.67
CA ALA A 65 2.57 0.58 10.11
C ALA A 65 1.88 1.85 10.62
N ILE A 66 1.43 2.68 9.69
CA ILE A 66 0.52 3.80 9.95
C ILE A 66 -0.90 3.30 9.67
N TYR A 67 -1.72 3.12 10.71
CA TYR A 67 -3.08 2.62 10.56
C TYR A 67 -4.09 3.45 11.38
N PRO A 68 -4.44 4.66 10.91
CA PRO A 68 -5.14 5.66 11.72
C PRO A 68 -6.60 5.33 12.01
N ARG A 69 -7.27 4.60 11.12
CA ARG A 69 -8.66 4.16 11.33
C ARG A 69 -8.76 2.67 11.02
N PRO A 70 -8.63 1.81 12.03
CA PRO A 70 -8.83 0.38 11.85
C PRO A 70 -10.22 0.06 11.29
N GLY A 71 -10.28 -0.92 10.39
CA GLY A 71 -11.55 -1.40 9.85
C GLY A 71 -12.41 -2.04 10.95
N GLY A 72 -13.72 -1.93 10.82
CA GLY A 72 -14.66 -2.36 11.88
C GLY A 72 -14.81 -3.87 12.05
N SER A 73 -14.25 -4.69 11.15
CA SER A 73 -14.39 -6.15 11.23
C SER A 73 -13.33 -6.78 12.14
N ASN A 74 -13.68 -7.89 12.78
CA ASN A 74 -12.76 -8.67 13.62
C ASN A 74 -11.52 -9.17 12.85
N HIS A 75 -11.60 -9.29 11.52
CA HIS A 75 -10.47 -9.72 10.70
C HIS A 75 -9.30 -8.72 10.76
N PHE A 76 -9.56 -7.42 10.65
CA PHE A 76 -8.51 -6.40 10.72
C PHE A 76 -7.82 -6.38 12.08
N GLN A 77 -8.55 -6.59 13.17
CA GLN A 77 -7.97 -6.72 14.51
C GLN A 77 -7.02 -7.92 14.61
N ARG A 78 -7.37 -9.06 13.99
CA ARG A 78 -6.47 -10.22 13.91
C ARG A 78 -5.21 -9.91 13.11
N LEU A 79 -5.31 -9.19 11.99
CA LEU A 79 -4.15 -8.77 11.20
C LEU A 79 -3.21 -7.85 11.99
N VAL A 80 -3.77 -6.86 12.71
CA VAL A 80 -3.00 -5.99 13.61
C VAL A 80 -2.26 -6.83 14.64
N LYS A 81 -2.96 -7.75 15.32
CA LYS A 81 -2.32 -8.63 16.32
C LYS A 81 -1.20 -9.48 15.71
N GLN A 82 -1.43 -10.05 14.53
CA GLN A 82 -0.42 -10.84 13.83
C GLN A 82 0.80 -9.98 13.46
N ALA A 83 0.61 -8.77 12.94
CA ALA A 83 1.69 -7.86 12.61
C ALA A 83 2.50 -7.47 13.86
N GLN A 84 1.83 -7.12 14.95
CA GLN A 84 2.48 -6.79 16.23
C GLN A 84 3.31 -7.94 16.80
N VAL A 85 2.78 -9.17 16.79
CA VAL A 85 3.51 -10.37 17.28
C VAL A 85 4.78 -10.63 16.46
N HIS A 86 4.81 -10.23 15.18
CA HIS A 86 5.99 -10.35 14.32
C HIS A 86 6.86 -9.07 14.34
N GLY A 87 6.61 -8.15 15.26
CA GLY A 87 7.47 -6.99 15.52
C GLY A 87 7.22 -5.78 14.61
N VAL A 88 6.12 -5.74 13.87
CA VAL A 88 5.71 -4.51 13.16
C VAL A 88 5.33 -3.45 14.20
N GLN A 89 5.95 -2.27 14.10
CA GLN A 89 5.69 -1.16 15.01
C GLN A 89 4.53 -0.30 14.49
N PHE A 90 3.48 -0.12 15.30
CA PHE A 90 2.38 0.76 14.95
C PHE A 90 2.68 2.18 15.39
N VAL A 91 2.46 3.13 14.49
CA VAL A 91 2.85 4.52 14.69
C VAL A 91 1.69 5.32 15.24
N ASP A 92 1.98 6.16 16.23
CA ASP A 92 1.00 7.10 16.77
C ASP A 92 0.79 8.29 15.82
N GLN A 93 -0.43 8.85 15.86
CA GLN A 93 -0.81 9.95 14.97
C GLN A 93 0.13 11.15 15.03
N ALA A 94 0.69 11.45 16.19
CA ALA A 94 1.65 12.55 16.38
C ALA A 94 2.98 12.35 15.65
N ALA A 95 3.29 11.13 15.19
CA ALA A 95 4.54 10.75 14.54
C ALA A 95 4.38 10.42 13.04
N PHE A 96 3.17 10.50 12.47
CA PHE A 96 2.92 10.15 11.07
C PHE A 96 3.83 10.89 10.08
N GLY A 97 3.88 12.23 10.16
CA GLY A 97 4.68 13.02 9.23
C GLY A 97 6.17 12.67 9.29
N ARG A 98 6.75 12.61 10.50
CA ARG A 98 8.16 12.23 10.70
C ARG A 98 8.46 10.82 10.20
N THR A 99 7.59 9.86 10.50
CA THR A 99 7.76 8.47 10.06
C THR A 99 7.78 8.37 8.53
N ILE A 100 6.90 9.10 7.85
CA ILE A 100 6.88 9.13 6.37
C ILE A 100 8.15 9.78 5.82
N GLN A 101 8.66 10.82 6.47
CA GLN A 101 9.89 11.51 6.07
C GLN A 101 11.14 10.63 6.23
N ASP A 102 11.18 9.78 7.25
CA ASP A 102 12.32 8.91 7.56
C ASP A 102 12.30 7.57 6.82
N ALA A 103 11.24 7.30 6.05
CA ALA A 103 11.09 6.07 5.30
C ALA A 103 12.03 5.99 4.10
N ASP A 104 12.60 4.81 3.85
CA ASP A 104 13.26 4.50 2.59
C ASP A 104 12.25 3.94 1.58
N VAL A 105 11.27 3.19 2.07
CA VAL A 105 10.18 2.62 1.29
C VAL A 105 8.84 2.88 1.95
N LEU A 106 7.90 3.41 1.17
CA LEU A 106 6.51 3.53 1.53
C LEU A 106 5.70 2.46 0.79
N ILE A 107 4.88 1.72 1.50
CA ILE A 107 3.83 0.89 0.90
C ILE A 107 2.53 1.68 1.01
N ASP A 108 2.04 2.17 -0.12
CA ASP A 108 0.71 2.75 -0.16
C ASP A 108 -0.35 1.64 -0.18
N ALA A 109 -1.01 1.48 0.95
CA ALA A 109 -2.10 0.55 1.15
C ALA A 109 -3.36 1.31 1.61
N ILE A 110 -3.54 2.58 1.22
CA ILE A 110 -4.66 3.39 1.70
C ILE A 110 -5.94 3.01 0.95
N PHE A 111 -5.98 3.22 -0.37
CA PHE A 111 -7.17 3.06 -1.20
C PHE A 111 -6.84 2.27 -2.47
N GLY A 112 -7.59 1.19 -2.71
CA GLY A 112 -7.51 0.41 -3.95
C GLY A 112 -8.66 0.72 -4.92
N PHE A 113 -8.93 -0.19 -5.85
CA PHE A 113 -9.91 -0.06 -6.94
C PHE A 113 -11.35 0.28 -6.51
N SER A 114 -11.71 -0.01 -5.27
CA SER A 114 -13.05 0.31 -4.74
C SER A 114 -13.21 1.79 -4.38
N PHE A 115 -12.12 2.57 -4.42
CA PHE A 115 -12.19 4.02 -4.25
C PHE A 115 -13.00 4.66 -5.38
N ARG A 116 -13.57 5.82 -5.08
CA ARG A 116 -14.45 6.57 -5.97
C ARG A 116 -13.94 8.00 -5.98
N ALA A 117 -13.28 8.39 -7.07
CA ALA A 117 -12.55 9.66 -7.17
C ALA A 117 -13.47 10.89 -7.07
N GLU A 118 -14.78 10.71 -7.25
CA GLU A 118 -15.78 11.78 -7.07
C GLU A 118 -15.95 12.18 -5.60
N ARG A 119 -15.43 11.38 -4.65
CA ARG A 119 -15.48 11.69 -3.21
C ARG A 119 -14.14 12.26 -2.75
N PRO A 120 -14.14 13.42 -2.08
CA PRO A 120 -12.90 13.98 -1.55
C PRO A 120 -12.30 13.05 -0.50
N ILE A 121 -10.98 12.86 -0.58
CA ILE A 121 -10.22 12.15 0.45
C ILE A 121 -10.32 12.95 1.74
N ARG A 122 -10.77 12.30 2.82
CA ARG A 122 -10.96 12.92 4.13
C ARG A 122 -9.77 12.68 5.04
N GLU A 123 -9.64 13.52 6.05
CA GLU A 123 -8.63 13.34 7.10
C GLU A 123 -8.86 12.05 7.92
N PRO A 124 -7.77 11.36 8.33
CA PRO A 124 -6.37 11.80 8.24
C PRO A 124 -5.65 11.43 6.93
N TYR A 125 -6.33 10.77 5.99
CA TYR A 125 -5.70 10.22 4.78
C TYR A 125 -5.24 11.30 3.79
N ALA A 126 -5.95 12.43 3.71
CA ALA A 126 -5.54 13.56 2.89
C ALA A 126 -4.17 14.10 3.33
N SER A 127 -3.97 14.29 4.63
CA SER A 127 -2.67 14.71 5.15
C SER A 127 -1.59 13.64 5.03
N LEU A 128 -1.93 12.36 5.15
CA LEU A 128 -0.97 11.27 4.92
C LEU A 128 -0.44 11.28 3.48
N ILE A 129 -1.33 11.31 2.49
CA ILE A 129 -0.95 11.37 1.07
C ILE A 129 -0.09 12.62 0.81
N ARG A 130 -0.49 13.78 1.37
CA ARG A 130 0.32 14.99 1.28
C ARG A 130 1.74 14.81 1.83
N HIS A 131 1.90 14.21 3.02
CA HIS A 131 3.23 13.94 3.57
C HIS A 131 4.06 12.99 2.71
N MET A 132 3.43 12.02 2.03
CA MET A 132 4.11 11.12 1.11
C MET A 132 4.64 11.90 -0.10
N ASN A 133 3.88 12.86 -0.62
CA ASN A 133 4.29 13.70 -1.75
C ASN A 133 5.34 14.75 -1.41
N GLU A 134 5.21 15.37 -0.24
CA GLU A 134 6.01 16.52 0.18
C GLU A 134 7.29 16.11 0.92
N SER A 135 7.56 14.81 1.07
CA SER A 135 8.78 14.34 1.73
C SER A 135 10.02 14.80 0.96
N SER A 136 10.91 15.52 1.65
CA SER A 136 12.19 15.98 1.11
C SER A 136 13.20 14.85 0.91
N ARG A 137 12.96 13.68 1.52
CA ARG A 137 13.78 12.47 1.35
C ARG A 137 13.26 11.67 0.16
N ALA A 138 14.19 11.27 -0.70
CA ALA A 138 13.91 10.34 -1.78
C ALA A 138 13.56 8.96 -1.22
N HIS A 139 12.28 8.60 -1.26
CA HIS A 139 11.75 7.29 -0.88
C HIS A 139 11.12 6.60 -2.10
N THR A 140 11.05 5.28 -2.08
CA THR A 140 10.33 4.49 -3.10
C THR A 140 8.91 4.28 -2.63
N VAL A 141 7.90 4.52 -3.48
CA VAL A 141 6.50 4.23 -3.15
C VAL A 141 6.02 3.00 -3.91
N ILE A 142 5.48 2.03 -3.18
CA ILE A 142 4.92 0.79 -3.69
C ILE A 142 3.42 0.84 -3.44
N ALA A 143 2.65 1.14 -4.49
CA ALA A 143 1.20 1.20 -4.40
C ALA A 143 0.59 -0.19 -4.53
N VAL A 144 -0.22 -0.55 -3.52
CA VAL A 144 -1.05 -1.73 -3.52
C VAL A 144 -2.30 -1.43 -4.32
N ASP A 145 -2.50 -2.20 -5.39
CA ASP A 145 -3.56 -2.09 -6.37
C ASP A 145 -3.49 -0.84 -7.26
N VAL A 146 -3.86 0.32 -6.73
CA VAL A 146 -3.89 1.59 -7.43
C VAL A 146 -3.32 2.66 -6.50
N PRO A 147 -2.56 3.65 -7.00
CA PRO A 147 -2.10 4.76 -6.19
C PRO A 147 -3.28 5.46 -5.54
N SER A 148 -3.20 5.63 -4.23
CA SER A 148 -4.30 6.19 -3.46
C SER A 148 -4.61 7.60 -3.91
N GLY A 149 -5.84 7.80 -4.40
CA GLY A 149 -6.32 9.08 -4.93
C GLY A 149 -6.36 9.16 -6.46
N TRP A 150 -5.87 8.15 -7.18
CA TRP A 150 -6.10 8.05 -8.63
C TRP A 150 -7.52 7.58 -8.94
N ASP A 151 -8.01 8.03 -10.10
CA ASP A 151 -9.19 7.43 -10.70
C ASP A 151 -8.79 6.08 -11.30
N VAL A 152 -9.58 5.05 -11.02
CA VAL A 152 -9.26 3.66 -11.40
C VAL A 152 -9.38 3.46 -12.92
N GLU A 153 -10.27 4.21 -13.57
CA GLU A 153 -10.54 4.11 -15.01
C GLU A 153 -9.73 5.14 -15.80
N HIS A 154 -9.64 6.37 -15.30
CA HIS A 154 -9.05 7.51 -15.99
C HIS A 154 -7.59 7.78 -15.60
N GLY A 155 -7.08 7.12 -14.56
CA GLY A 155 -5.71 7.26 -14.09
C GLY A 155 -5.48 8.53 -13.25
N PRO A 156 -4.25 9.10 -13.24
CA PRO A 156 -3.95 10.27 -12.45
C PRO A 156 -4.80 11.48 -12.88
N PRO A 157 -5.15 12.39 -11.96
CA PRO A 157 -5.67 13.69 -12.35
C PRO A 157 -4.66 14.41 -13.27
N PRO A 158 -5.09 15.32 -14.16
CA PRO A 158 -4.20 15.98 -15.13
C PRO A 158 -2.94 16.60 -14.52
N ALA A 159 -3.01 17.07 -13.27
CA ALA A 159 -1.89 17.66 -12.54
C ALA A 159 -0.84 16.64 -12.04
N ALA A 160 -1.15 15.35 -12.04
CA ALA A 160 -0.30 14.25 -11.56
C ALA A 160 0.19 13.32 -12.69
N GLN A 161 0.08 13.75 -13.95
CA GLN A 161 0.61 12.96 -15.07
C GLN A 161 2.14 12.87 -14.99
N THR A 162 2.65 11.64 -14.87
CA THR A 162 4.08 11.34 -14.75
C THR A 162 4.67 10.86 -16.08
N SER A 163 5.99 10.99 -16.22
CA SER A 163 6.74 10.41 -17.34
C SER A 163 6.65 8.87 -17.34
N ASP A 164 6.76 8.26 -18.52
CA ASP A 164 6.59 6.81 -18.76
C ASP A 164 7.53 5.91 -17.93
N GLU A 165 8.62 6.46 -17.38
CA GLU A 165 9.60 5.75 -16.54
C GLU A 165 9.04 5.24 -15.21
N CYS A 166 7.88 5.75 -14.80
CA CYS A 166 7.38 5.64 -13.43
C CYS A 166 6.22 4.67 -13.25
N ARG A 167 5.87 3.89 -14.29
CA ARG A 167 4.87 2.82 -14.23
C ARG A 167 5.49 1.46 -14.53
N ARG A 168 6.29 0.93 -13.60
CA ARG A 168 6.61 -0.52 -13.62
C ARG A 168 5.47 -1.26 -12.94
N LEU A 169 4.51 -1.71 -13.74
CA LEU A 169 3.42 -2.59 -13.31
C LEU A 169 3.95 -4.02 -13.18
N PHE A 170 3.95 -4.57 -11.96
CA PHE A 170 3.99 -6.02 -11.79
C PHE A 170 2.57 -6.54 -11.89
N SER A 171 2.15 -6.83 -13.12
CA SER A 171 0.99 -7.69 -13.39
C SER A 171 1.49 -8.92 -14.15
N HIS A 172 1.34 -10.11 -13.58
CA HIS A 172 1.22 -11.31 -14.41
C HIS A 172 -0.08 -11.16 -15.18
N HIS A 173 0.01 -10.69 -16.42
CA HIS A 173 -1.12 -10.56 -17.31
C HIS A 173 -1.18 -11.82 -18.18
N ASP A 174 -2.04 -12.77 -17.81
CA ASP A 174 -2.60 -13.67 -18.81
C ASP A 174 -3.68 -12.87 -19.55
N GLY A 175 -3.38 -12.51 -20.79
CA GLY A 175 -4.24 -11.69 -21.64
C GLY A 175 -5.61 -12.33 -21.82
N GLY A 176 -6.65 -11.68 -21.29
CA GLY A 176 -8.03 -12.13 -21.54
C GLY A 176 -9.12 -11.69 -20.56
N SER A 177 -8.80 -11.08 -19.40
CA SER A 177 -9.83 -10.63 -18.47
C SER A 177 -10.03 -9.11 -18.45
N PRO A 178 -11.28 -8.60 -18.38
CA PRO A 178 -11.56 -7.16 -18.30
C PRO A 178 -10.93 -6.55 -17.05
N MET A 179 -10.50 -5.28 -17.16
CA MET A 179 -9.68 -4.52 -16.18
C MET A 179 -10.26 -4.36 -14.75
N GLY A 180 -11.40 -4.97 -14.42
CA GLY A 180 -12.23 -4.60 -13.27
C GLY A 180 -12.03 -5.37 -11.96
N CYS A 181 -11.12 -6.35 -11.86
CA CYS A 181 -11.04 -7.19 -10.64
C CYS A 181 -9.65 -7.72 -10.25
N GLN A 182 -8.56 -7.32 -10.92
CA GLN A 182 -7.23 -7.83 -10.61
C GLN A 182 -6.48 -6.82 -9.74
N LYS A 183 -6.02 -7.28 -8.57
CA LYS A 183 -5.08 -6.52 -7.73
C LYS A 183 -3.80 -6.29 -8.53
N ARG A 184 -3.40 -5.03 -8.67
CA ARG A 184 -2.14 -4.62 -9.30
C ARG A 184 -1.10 -4.26 -8.24
N ILE A 185 0.17 -4.25 -8.60
CA ILE A 185 1.21 -3.62 -7.76
C ILE A 185 1.94 -2.65 -8.67
N GLN A 186 1.98 -1.39 -8.26
CA GLN A 186 2.58 -0.31 -9.02
C GLN A 186 3.72 0.33 -8.24
N LEU A 187 4.83 0.57 -8.92
CA LEU A 187 6.06 1.08 -8.31
C LEU A 187 6.35 2.48 -8.81
N PHE A 188 6.56 3.40 -7.87
CA PHE A 188 6.87 4.79 -8.14
C PHE A 188 8.23 5.15 -7.54
N GLY A 189 9.11 5.67 -8.40
CA GLY A 189 10.46 6.09 -8.06
C GLY A 189 10.63 7.60 -7.86
N ARG A 190 11.88 7.99 -7.60
CA ARG A 190 12.44 9.26 -7.10
C ARG A 190 11.91 10.61 -7.60
N MET A 191 11.02 10.70 -8.59
CA MET A 191 10.70 12.00 -9.21
C MET A 191 9.38 12.08 -9.98
N CYS A 192 8.49 11.10 -9.83
CA CYS A 192 7.29 11.02 -10.65
C CYS A 192 6.02 10.95 -9.81
N GLY A 193 5.36 12.10 -9.66
CA GLY A 193 3.91 12.29 -9.46
C GLY A 193 3.14 11.10 -8.89
N TYR A 194 3.48 10.76 -7.65
CA TYR A 194 2.51 10.18 -6.74
C TYR A 194 1.45 11.28 -6.46
N PRO A 195 0.14 10.97 -6.53
CA PRO A 195 -0.94 11.97 -6.53
C PRO A 195 -1.04 12.78 -5.24
#